data_AF-A0A2D5GUJ2-F1
#
_entry.id   AF-A0A2D5GUJ2-F1
#
_cell.length_a   1.000
_cell.length_b   1.000
_cell.length_c   1.000
_cell.angle_alpha   90.00
_cell.angle_beta   90.00
_cell.angle_gamma   90.00
#
_symmetry.space_group_name_H-M   'P 1'
#
loop_
_entity.id
_entity.type
_entity.pdbx_description
1 polymer ?
#
loop_
_entity_poly.entity_id
_entity_poly.type
_entity_poly.pdbx_seq_one_letter_code
_entity_poly.pdbx_strand_id
1 'polypeptide(L)'
;MSKEYKKVTTCPACGYKIIDDKNVSYKIRELLKVRGKNTVRILNKIATMIMDNIPSDNRYKYYQFLFGIQEIDDNVIEWAINKYYQGRHYYKGKGFAYLRSIAQNRNNNMGVILKNERLMLGTAPPVIEPEKEK
;
A
#
# COMPACT_ATOMS: atom_id res chain seq x y z
N MET A 1 -1.53 41.19 -21.99
CA MET A 1 -0.85 39.99 -21.45
C MET A 1 -1.89 39.02 -20.95
N SER A 2 -2.25 38.04 -21.79
CA SER A 2 -3.19 36.97 -21.46
C SER A 2 -2.59 36.04 -20.41
N LYS A 3 -3.25 35.91 -19.25
CA LYS A 3 -2.89 34.93 -18.23
C LYS A 3 -3.28 33.54 -18.74
N GLU A 4 -2.31 32.72 -19.13
CA GLU A 4 -2.55 31.30 -19.38
C GLU A 4 -2.89 30.60 -18.06
N TYR A 5 -4.14 30.20 -17.89
CA TYR A 5 -4.56 29.38 -16.77
C TYR A 5 -4.16 27.92 -17.04
N LYS A 6 -3.17 27.41 -16.28
CA LYS A 6 -2.78 25.99 -16.33
C LYS A 6 -3.97 25.11 -15.96
N LYS A 7 -4.41 24.24 -16.89
CA LYS A 7 -5.46 23.24 -16.63
C LYS A 7 -4.96 22.22 -15.61
N VAL A 8 -5.49 22.28 -14.39
CA VAL A 8 -5.24 21.29 -13.35
C VAL A 8 -6.08 20.06 -13.64
N THR A 9 -5.45 18.94 -13.96
CA THR A 9 -6.16 17.67 -14.20
C THR A 9 -6.03 16.79 -12.97
N THR A 10 -7.12 16.50 -12.28
CA THR A 10 -7.12 15.59 -11.12
C THR A 10 -7.24 14.14 -11.57
N CYS A 11 -6.38 13.27 -11.06
CA CYS A 11 -6.49 11.82 -11.27
C CYS A 11 -7.73 11.28 -10.54
N PRO A 12 -8.67 10.61 -11.22
CA PRO A 12 -9.90 10.10 -10.60
C PRO A 12 -9.64 8.92 -9.65
N ALA A 13 -8.52 8.20 -9.79
CA ALA A 13 -8.21 7.01 -8.98
C ALA A 13 -7.45 7.31 -7.68
N CYS A 14 -6.85 8.50 -7.55
CA CYS A 14 -6.09 8.85 -6.35
C CYS A 14 -6.24 10.32 -5.91
N GLY A 15 -7.00 11.16 -6.61
CA GLY A 15 -7.18 12.57 -6.26
C GLY A 15 -5.96 13.46 -6.57
N TYR A 16 -4.88 12.91 -7.14
CA TYR A 16 -3.68 13.67 -7.45
C TYR A 16 -3.94 14.77 -8.47
N LYS A 17 -3.62 16.03 -8.12
CA LYS A 17 -3.62 17.15 -9.07
C LYS A 17 -2.37 17.04 -9.95
N ILE A 18 -2.55 16.72 -11.23
CA ILE A 18 -1.53 16.85 -12.28
C ILE A 18 -1.32 18.35 -12.49
N ILE A 19 -0.59 18.94 -11.56
CA ILE A 19 0.08 20.22 -11.72
C ILE A 19 1.46 19.84 -12.20
N ASP A 20 1.91 20.51 -13.26
CA ASP A 20 3.20 20.35 -13.92
C ASP A 20 4.35 20.79 -12.99
N ASP A 21 4.51 20.04 -11.91
CA ASP A 21 5.27 20.43 -10.73
C ASP A 21 6.56 19.61 -10.72
N LYS A 22 7.62 20.25 -11.22
CA LYS A 22 8.86 19.63 -11.71
C LYS A 22 9.69 18.88 -10.66
N ASN A 23 9.26 18.79 -9.40
CA ASN A 23 10.08 18.20 -8.33
C ASN A 23 9.39 17.09 -7.52
N VAL A 24 9.15 15.95 -8.17
CA VAL A 24 8.65 14.71 -7.55
C VAL A 24 9.52 14.28 -6.37
N SER A 25 10.84 14.46 -6.45
CA SER A 25 11.77 14.12 -5.38
C SER A 25 11.54 14.91 -4.10
N TYR A 26 11.19 16.19 -4.18
CA TYR A 26 10.84 17.00 -3.03
C TYR A 26 9.59 16.44 -2.33
N LYS A 27 8.53 16.17 -3.09
CA LYS A 27 7.27 15.64 -2.56
C LYS A 27 7.41 14.25 -1.92
N ILE A 28 8.24 13.39 -2.52
CA ILE A 28 8.58 12.09 -1.91
C ILE A 28 9.21 12.30 -0.51
N ARG A 29 10.15 13.24 -0.39
CA ARG A 29 10.78 13.53 0.91
C ARG A 29 9.77 14.04 1.94
N GLU A 30 8.81 14.88 1.53
CA GLU A 30 7.75 15.35 2.42
C GLU A 30 6.88 14.20 2.93
N LEU A 31 6.43 13.31 2.03
CA LEU A 31 5.61 12.16 2.42
C LEU A 31 6.36 11.19 3.35
N LEU A 32 7.67 11.03 3.16
CA LEU A 32 8.49 10.16 4.00
C LEU A 32 8.81 10.78 5.37
N LYS A 33 8.78 12.12 5.53
CA LYS A 33 9.05 12.78 6.83
C LYS A 33 8.03 12.43 7.90
N VAL A 34 6.78 12.17 7.52
CA VAL A 34 5.69 11.82 8.44
C VAL A 34 5.87 10.42 9.03
N ARG A 35 6.70 9.59 8.40
CA ARG A 35 6.82 8.15 8.68
C ARG A 35 7.95 7.83 9.66
N GLY A 36 7.81 6.70 10.37
CA GLY A 36 8.86 6.17 11.21
C GLY A 36 10.13 5.83 10.41
N LYS A 37 11.31 6.00 11.02
CA LYS A 37 12.61 5.73 10.38
C LYS A 37 12.71 4.30 9.82
N ASN A 38 12.15 3.33 10.54
CA ASN A 38 12.13 1.93 10.12
C ASN A 38 11.27 1.72 8.88
N THR A 39 10.04 2.24 8.90
CA THR A 39 9.11 2.24 7.77
C THR A 39 9.74 2.86 6.53
N VAL A 40 10.39 4.02 6.67
CA VAL A 40 11.09 4.72 5.57
C VAL A 40 12.20 3.85 4.98
N ARG A 41 12.99 3.19 5.82
CA ARG A 41 14.07 2.28 5.37
C ARG A 41 13.50 1.12 4.55
N ILE A 42 12.42 0.51 5.02
CA ILE A 42 11.77 -0.62 4.35
C ILE A 42 11.13 -0.17 3.02
N LEU A 43 10.44 0.98 3.02
CA LEU A 43 9.84 1.59 1.83
C LEU A 43 10.87 1.86 0.75
N ASN A 44 12.00 2.46 1.10
CA ASN A 44 13.06 2.75 0.12
C ASN A 44 13.68 1.45 -0.42
N LYS A 45 13.89 0.44 0.43
CA LYS A 45 14.42 -0.86 -0.01
C LYS A 45 13.48 -1.56 -1.00
N ILE A 46 12.18 -1.61 -0.71
CA ILE A 46 11.23 -2.26 -1.60
C ILE A 46 11.02 -1.44 -2.88
N ALA A 47 11.08 -0.11 -2.80
CA ALA A 47 10.95 0.75 -3.96
C ALA A 47 12.08 0.53 -4.97
N THR A 48 13.33 0.48 -4.50
CA THR A 48 14.49 0.14 -5.35
C THR A 48 14.29 -1.23 -5.99
N MET A 49 13.94 -2.25 -5.19
CA MET A 49 13.71 -3.60 -5.70
C MET A 49 12.60 -3.68 -6.76
N ILE A 50 11.49 -2.97 -6.57
CA ILE A 50 10.41 -2.92 -7.55
C ILE A 50 10.88 -2.26 -8.84
N MET A 51 11.53 -1.08 -8.77
CA MET A 51 11.99 -0.36 -9.94
C MET A 51 13.09 -1.11 -10.71
N ASP A 52 13.95 -1.86 -10.01
CA ASP A 52 15.01 -2.66 -10.63
C ASP A 52 14.43 -3.88 -11.39
N ASN A 53 13.30 -4.43 -10.94
CA ASN A 53 12.70 -5.63 -11.52
C ASN A 53 11.53 -5.33 -12.48
N ILE A 54 10.93 -4.14 -12.40
CA ILE A 54 9.73 -3.76 -13.15
C ILE A 54 10.00 -2.44 -13.89
N PRO A 55 10.42 -2.49 -15.17
CA PRO A 55 10.82 -1.30 -15.93
C PRO A 55 9.71 -0.25 -16.10
N SER A 56 8.44 -0.65 -16.04
CA SER A 56 7.30 0.27 -16.12
C SER A 56 7.09 1.09 -14.85
N ASP A 57 7.64 0.63 -13.72
CA ASP A 57 7.56 1.30 -12.45
C ASP A 57 8.76 2.20 -12.25
N ASN A 58 8.48 3.46 -11.92
CA ASN A 58 9.48 4.50 -11.81
C ASN A 58 9.22 5.38 -10.58
N ARG A 59 10.08 6.37 -10.39
CA ARG A 59 10.00 7.30 -9.26
C ARG A 59 8.65 8.02 -9.16
N TYR A 60 7.99 8.28 -10.29
CA TYR A 60 6.66 8.88 -10.31
C TYR A 60 5.58 7.91 -9.79
N LYS A 61 5.65 6.63 -10.18
CA LYS A 61 4.77 5.58 -9.63
C LYS A 61 5.01 5.35 -8.14
N TYR A 62 6.26 5.43 -7.69
CA TYR A 62 6.58 5.39 -6.26
C TYR A 62 5.94 6.55 -5.50
N TYR A 63 6.03 7.77 -6.04
CA TYR A 63 5.34 8.92 -5.45
C TYR A 63 3.81 8.73 -5.38
N GLN A 64 3.18 8.25 -6.46
CA GLN A 64 1.74 7.94 -6.47
C GLN A 64 1.36 6.89 -5.42
N PHE A 65 2.23 5.89 -5.24
CA PHE A 65 2.08 4.88 -4.19
C PHE A 65 2.14 5.49 -2.79
N LEU A 66 3.18 6.27 -2.49
CA LEU A 66 3.34 6.95 -1.19
C LEU A 66 2.14 7.84 -0.86
N PHE A 67 1.66 8.60 -1.84
CA PHE A 67 0.46 9.43 -1.68
C PHE A 67 -0.78 8.57 -1.37
N GLY A 68 -0.93 7.46 -2.09
CA GLY A 68 -2.06 6.54 -1.91
C GLY A 68 -2.07 5.76 -0.61
N ILE A 69 -0.98 5.75 0.14
CA ILE A 69 -0.87 5.10 1.46
C ILE A 69 -0.69 6.13 2.59
N GLN A 70 -0.74 7.43 2.33
CA GLN A 70 -0.36 8.47 3.29
C GLN A 70 -1.15 8.45 4.61
N GLU A 71 -2.39 7.93 4.58
CA GLU A 71 -3.29 7.84 5.74
C GLU A 71 -3.25 6.46 6.43
N ILE A 72 -2.52 5.49 5.87
CA ILE A 72 -2.42 4.13 6.41
C ILE A 72 -1.34 4.10 7.50
N ASP A 73 -1.57 3.39 8.59
CA ASP A 73 -0.58 3.22 9.67
C ASP A 73 0.68 2.47 9.25
N ASP A 74 1.81 2.83 9.86
CA ASP A 74 3.13 2.24 9.60
C ASP A 74 3.15 0.71 9.76
N ASN A 75 2.49 0.19 10.81
CA ASN A 75 2.40 -1.25 11.06
C ASN A 75 1.72 -2.02 9.91
N VAL A 76 0.68 -1.42 9.31
CA VAL A 76 -0.06 -2.01 8.18
C VAL A 76 0.80 -1.98 6.93
N ILE A 77 1.55 -0.89 6.72
CA ILE A 77 2.47 -0.74 5.60
C ILE A 77 3.60 -1.77 5.69
N GLU A 78 4.23 -1.92 6.86
CA GLU A 78 5.29 -2.90 7.08
C GLU A 78 4.78 -4.33 6.85
N TRP A 79 3.60 -4.67 7.36
CA TRP A 79 2.95 -5.96 7.09
C TRP A 79 2.72 -6.18 5.60
N ALA A 80 2.19 -5.17 4.89
CA ALA A 80 1.89 -5.26 3.46
C ALA A 80 3.17 -5.47 2.63
N ILE A 81 4.24 -4.75 2.95
CA ILE A 81 5.55 -4.92 2.28
C ILE A 81 6.10 -6.31 2.55
N ASN A 82 6.03 -6.80 3.79
CA ASN A 82 6.50 -8.14 4.13
C ASN A 82 5.72 -9.23 3.37
N LYS A 83 4.39 -9.14 3.31
CA LYS A 83 3.56 -10.07 2.53
C LYS A 83 3.90 -10.02 1.05
N TYR A 84 4.07 -8.82 0.51
CA TYR A 84 4.44 -8.63 -0.88
C TYR A 84 5.80 -9.25 -1.22
N TYR A 85 6.79 -9.05 -0.33
CA TYR A 85 8.13 -9.58 -0.47
C TYR A 85 8.16 -11.11 -0.36
N GLN A 86 7.50 -11.68 0.64
CA GLN A 86 7.36 -13.13 0.83
C GLN A 86 6.71 -13.81 -0.39
N GLY A 87 5.70 -13.15 -0.98
CA GLY A 87 5.04 -13.63 -2.20
C GLY A 87 5.85 -13.49 -3.49
N ARG A 88 7.06 -12.91 -3.41
CA ARG A 88 7.96 -12.64 -4.54
C ARG A 88 7.24 -11.95 -5.71
N HIS A 89 6.34 -11.03 -5.39
CA HIS A 89 5.42 -10.45 -6.38
C HIS A 89 6.13 -9.58 -7.42
N TYR A 90 7.29 -9.04 -7.07
CA TYR A 90 8.13 -8.27 -7.99
C TYR A 90 8.65 -9.11 -9.17
N TYR A 91 8.96 -10.40 -8.97
CA TYR A 91 9.32 -11.30 -10.07
C TYR A 91 8.13 -11.69 -10.97
N LYS A 92 6.90 -11.42 -10.53
CA LYS A 92 5.68 -11.70 -11.28
C LYS A 92 5.15 -10.45 -12.01
N GLY A 93 5.98 -9.39 -12.11
CA GLY A 93 5.60 -8.13 -12.74
C GLY A 93 4.56 -7.32 -11.98
N LYS A 94 4.29 -7.64 -10.70
CA LYS A 94 3.31 -6.92 -9.89
C LYS A 94 3.97 -5.73 -9.21
N GLY A 95 3.72 -4.52 -9.69
CA GLY A 95 4.38 -3.30 -9.20
C GLY A 95 3.76 -2.61 -7.98
N PHE A 96 4.05 -1.32 -7.84
CA PHE A 96 3.56 -0.44 -6.78
C PHE A 96 2.04 -0.40 -6.67
N ALA A 97 1.32 -0.47 -7.78
CA ALA A 97 -0.15 -0.50 -7.78
C ALA A 97 -0.69 -1.73 -7.04
N TYR A 98 -0.05 -2.88 -7.21
CA TYR A 98 -0.44 -4.11 -6.52
C TYR A 98 -0.09 -4.04 -5.03
N LEU A 99 1.11 -3.56 -4.69
CA LEU A 99 1.49 -3.34 -3.29
C LEU A 99 0.52 -2.39 -2.58
N ARG A 100 0.09 -1.31 -3.25
CA ARG A 100 -0.95 -0.39 -2.75
C ARG A 100 -2.24 -1.13 -2.40
N SER A 101 -2.70 -1.99 -3.30
CA SER A 101 -3.94 -2.75 -3.10
C SER A 101 -3.86 -3.67 -1.87
N ILE A 102 -2.71 -4.30 -1.61
CA ILE A 102 -2.49 -5.12 -0.40
C ILE A 102 -2.64 -4.25 0.85
N ALA A 103 -1.97 -3.09 0.88
CA ALA A 103 -2.01 -2.19 2.03
C ALA A 103 -3.43 -1.66 2.29
N GLN A 104 -4.11 -1.19 1.24
CA GLN A 104 -5.48 -0.67 1.35
C GLN A 104 -6.47 -1.75 1.78
N ASN A 105 -6.39 -2.96 1.19
CA ASN A 105 -7.25 -4.07 1.57
C ASN A 105 -7.02 -4.49 3.02
N ARG A 106 -5.77 -4.52 3.49
CA ARG A 106 -5.51 -4.81 4.91
C ARG A 106 -6.11 -3.74 5.79
N ASN A 107 -5.87 -2.46 5.50
CA ASN A 107 -6.36 -1.32 6.26
C ASN A 107 -7.90 -1.36 6.41
N ASN A 108 -8.60 -1.55 5.30
CA ASN A 108 -10.07 -1.59 5.28
C ASN A 108 -10.64 -2.80 6.06
N ASN A 109 -9.91 -3.91 6.09
CA ASN A 109 -10.36 -5.14 6.76
C ASN A 109 -9.88 -5.27 8.22
N MET A 110 -9.10 -4.32 8.75
CA MET A 110 -8.55 -4.40 10.11
C MET A 110 -9.63 -4.61 11.17
N GLY A 111 -10.76 -3.89 11.08
CA GLY A 111 -11.87 -4.04 12.03
C GLY A 111 -12.52 -5.42 12.02
N VAL A 112 -12.67 -6.01 10.83
CA VAL A 112 -13.22 -7.37 10.66
C VAL A 112 -12.25 -8.41 11.23
N ILE A 113 -10.96 -8.25 10.97
CA ILE A 113 -9.91 -9.16 11.46
C ILE A 113 -9.89 -9.14 12.99
N LEU A 114 -9.86 -7.96 13.61
CA LEU A 114 -9.89 -7.84 15.08
C LEU A 114 -11.15 -8.45 15.69
N LYS A 115 -12.32 -8.30 15.03
CA LYS A 115 -13.56 -8.93 15.48
C LYS A 115 -13.46 -10.46 15.39
N ASN A 116 -12.92 -10.99 14.29
CA ASN A 116 -12.75 -12.43 14.10
C ASN A 116 -11.71 -13.03 15.06
N GLU A 117 -10.59 -12.34 15.30
CA GLU A 117 -9.58 -12.74 16.28
C GLU A 117 -10.17 -12.79 17.69
N ARG A 118 -10.96 -11.78 18.08
CA ARG A 118 -11.69 -11.78 19.37
C ARG A 118 -12.68 -12.95 19.48
N LEU A 119 -13.40 -13.26 18.40
CA LEU A 119 -14.31 -14.41 18.37
C LEU A 119 -13.55 -15.73 18.49
N MET A 120 -12.40 -15.87 17.83
CA MET A 120 -11.57 -17.08 17.91
C MET A 120 -10.90 -17.29 19.26
N LEU A 121 -10.53 -16.23 19.96
CA LEU A 121 -9.96 -16.31 21.32
C LEU A 121 -10.99 -16.73 22.39
N GLY A 122 -12.29 -16.67 22.08
CA GLY A 122 -13.38 -16.93 23.03
C GLY A 122 -14.14 -18.26 22.84
N THR A 123 -13.86 -19.05 21.80
CA THR A 123 -14.64 -20.28 21.54
C THR A 123 -13.76 -21.45 21.15
N ALA A 124 -13.95 -22.58 21.84
CA ALA A 124 -13.46 -23.88 21.40
C ALA A 124 -14.12 -24.25 20.04
N PRO A 125 -13.40 -24.95 19.14
CA PRO A 125 -13.96 -25.38 17.87
C PRO A 125 -15.21 -26.25 18.09
N PRO A 126 -16.25 -26.12 17.25
CA PRO A 126 -17.45 -26.95 17.37
C PRO A 126 -17.08 -28.42 17.17
N VAL A 127 -17.44 -29.26 18.16
CA VAL A 127 -17.26 -30.71 18.08
C VAL A 127 -18.33 -31.26 17.14
N ILE A 128 -17.91 -31.81 16.00
CA ILE A 128 -18.80 -32.51 15.08
C ILE A 128 -19.03 -33.90 15.67
N GLU A 129 -20.21 -34.14 16.25
CA GLU A 129 -20.62 -35.49 16.63
C GLU A 129 -21.08 -36.22 15.36
N PRO A 130 -20.44 -37.33 14.97
CA PRO A 130 -20.90 -38.10 13.81
C PRO A 130 -22.30 -38.65 14.12
N GLU A 131 -23.24 -38.42 13.19
CA GLU A 131 -24.58 -38.95 13.27
C GLU A 131 -24.50 -40.48 13.41
N LYS A 132 -25.06 -41.00 14.51
CA LYS A 132 -25.22 -42.44 14.68
C LYS A 132 -26.23 -42.92 13.66
N GLU A 133 -25.75 -43.58 12.62
CA GLU A 133 -26.57 -44.34 11.68
C GLU A 133 -27.47 -45.30 12.48
N LYS A 134 -28.78 -45.20 12.23
CA LYS A 134 -29.83 -46.09 12.79
C LYS A 134 -30.04 -47.29 11.89
#